data_AF-A0A3D3LN75-F1
#
_entry.id   AF-A0A3D3LN75-F1
#
_cell.length_a   1.000
_cell.length_b   1.000
_cell.length_c   1.000
_cell.angle_alpha   90.00
_cell.angle_beta   90.00
_cell.angle_gamma   90.00
#
_symmetry.space_group_name_H-M   'P 1'
#
loop_
_entity.id
_entity.type
_entity.pdbx_description
1 polymer ?
#
loop_
_entity_poly.entity_id
_entity_poly.type
_entity_poly.pdbx_seq_one_letter_code
_entity_poly.pdbx_strand_id
1 'polypeptide(L)'
;MKIKYNKTLVAIVTVFCLMASVVTAGDRGKFGTSAAPELLIPVGSVGTSLGGSNLSYVTGIDAMFWNPAGLARLNSSTAEVMFSHMNYFADMNMQYFAGASDIGLGVVGASIRSFNIGEILETTELQPEGTGTVFQP
;
A
#
# COMPACT_ATOMS: atom_id res chain seq x y z
N MET A 1 39.35 7.99 11.42
CA MET A 1 39.60 8.33 9.99
C MET A 1 38.51 9.31 9.55
N LYS A 2 38.79 10.61 9.43
CA LYS A 2 37.77 11.62 9.06
C LYS A 2 37.66 11.66 7.54
N ILE A 3 36.57 11.14 6.99
CA ILE A 3 36.29 11.21 5.55
C ILE A 3 36.08 12.69 5.18
N LYS A 4 36.96 13.25 4.35
CA LYS A 4 36.81 14.62 3.83
C LYS A 4 35.85 14.56 2.64
N TYR A 5 34.60 14.94 2.85
CA TYR A 5 33.63 15.04 1.76
C TYR A 5 33.82 16.36 1.00
N ASN A 6 33.97 16.29 -0.32
CA ASN A 6 34.07 17.46 -1.17
C ASN A 6 32.66 18.06 -1.37
N LYS A 7 32.43 19.25 -0.79
CA LYS A 7 31.13 19.94 -0.79
C LYS A 7 30.53 20.09 -2.19
N THR A 8 31.39 20.28 -3.20
CA THR A 8 30.97 20.41 -4.61
C THR A 8 30.44 19.08 -5.16
N LEU A 9 31.07 17.96 -4.80
CA LEU A 9 30.66 16.63 -5.22
C LEU A 9 29.33 16.23 -4.57
N VAL A 10 29.16 16.54 -3.29
CA VAL A 10 27.88 16.34 -2.57
C VAL A 10 26.78 17.18 -3.23
N ALA A 11 27.04 18.45 -3.56
CA ALA A 11 26.06 19.31 -4.22
C ALA A 11 25.64 18.77 -5.60
N ILE A 12 26.58 18.26 -6.40
CA ILE A 12 26.30 17.68 -7.72
C ILE A 12 25.42 16.43 -7.59
N VAL A 13 25.74 15.52 -6.65
CA VAL A 13 24.95 14.29 -6.43
C VAL A 13 23.54 14.63 -5.96
N THR A 14 23.38 15.61 -5.06
CA THR A 14 22.06 16.05 -4.59
C THR A 14 21.22 16.65 -5.72
N VAL A 15 21.82 17.50 -6.58
CA VAL A 15 21.12 18.07 -7.74
C VAL A 15 20.73 16.98 -8.75
N PHE A 16 21.61 16.01 -8.99
CA PHE A 16 21.31 14.89 -9.88
C PHE A 16 20.16 14.02 -9.36
N CYS A 17 20.12 13.72 -8.06
CA CYS A 17 18.99 13.01 -7.45
C CYS A 17 17.68 13.79 -7.53
N LEU A 18 17.70 15.12 -7.39
CA LEU A 18 16.50 15.97 -7.50
C LEU A 18 15.95 16.01 -8.94
N MET A 19 16.81 15.89 -9.95
CA MET A 19 16.39 15.85 -11.35
C MET A 19 15.84 14.49 -11.80
N ALA A 20 16.19 13.40 -11.10
CA ALA A 20 15.68 12.07 -11.39
C ALA A 20 14.21 11.86 -10.93
N SER A 21 13.67 12.75 -10.10
CA SER A 21 12.34 12.63 -9.49
C SER A 21 11.16 13.09 -10.37
N VAL A 22 11.20 12.87 -11.69
CA VAL A 22 10.00 13.06 -12.53
C VAL A 22 9.04 11.88 -12.32
N VAL A 23 8.34 11.91 -11.18
CA VAL A 23 7.19 11.03 -10.92
C VAL A 23 5.99 11.65 -11.60
N THR A 24 5.54 11.04 -12.69
CA THR A 24 4.24 11.38 -13.28
C THR A 24 3.18 10.64 -12.45
N ALA A 25 2.48 11.35 -11.59
CA ALA A 25 1.22 10.83 -11.06
C ALA A 25 0.21 10.92 -12.22
N GLY A 26 -0.38 9.78 -12.61
CA GLY A 26 -1.36 9.74 -13.69
C GLY A 26 -2.44 10.81 -13.53
N ASP A 27 -2.89 11.38 -14.65
CA ASP A 27 -3.89 12.43 -14.69
C ASP A 27 -5.14 12.06 -13.87
N ARG A 28 -5.52 12.91 -12.91
CA ARG A 28 -6.68 12.74 -12.04
C ARG A 28 -8.00 12.71 -12.82
N GLY A 29 -8.02 13.13 -14.08
CA GLY A 29 -9.17 13.00 -14.96
C GLY A 29 -9.50 11.57 -15.42
N LYS A 30 -8.63 10.59 -15.14
CA LYS A 30 -8.73 9.20 -15.66
C LYS A 30 -8.92 8.13 -14.59
N PHE A 31 -9.61 8.45 -13.49
CA PHE A 31 -9.91 7.44 -12.46
C PHE A 31 -10.65 6.21 -13.02
N GLY A 32 -11.52 6.39 -14.02
CA GLY A 32 -12.27 5.30 -14.65
C GLY A 32 -11.45 4.34 -15.53
N THR A 33 -10.20 4.69 -15.88
CA THR A 33 -9.29 3.80 -16.62
C THR A 33 -8.14 3.29 -15.75
N SER A 34 -8.21 3.49 -14.44
CA SER A 34 -7.21 2.97 -13.52
C SER A 34 -7.30 1.45 -13.47
N ALA A 35 -6.16 0.77 -13.60
CA ALA A 35 -6.14 -0.68 -13.82
C ALA A 35 -6.61 -1.51 -12.60
N ALA A 36 -6.49 -0.99 -11.38
CA ALA A 36 -6.73 -1.73 -10.15
C ALA A 36 -7.32 -0.83 -9.02
N PRO A 37 -8.62 -0.48 -9.07
CA PRO A 37 -9.26 0.34 -8.05
C PRO A 37 -9.27 -0.32 -6.66
N GLU A 38 -9.19 -1.65 -6.57
CA GLU A 38 -9.12 -2.43 -5.32
C GLU A 38 -7.89 -2.10 -4.47
N LEU A 39 -6.82 -1.56 -5.06
CA LEU A 39 -5.64 -1.11 -4.32
C LEU A 39 -5.92 0.09 -3.42
N LEU A 40 -6.97 0.87 -3.72
CA LEU A 40 -7.39 2.03 -2.92
C LEU A 40 -8.07 1.63 -1.62
N ILE A 41 -8.53 0.39 -1.49
CA ILE A 41 -9.12 -0.11 -0.25
C ILE A 41 -8.04 -0.04 0.84
N PRO A 42 -8.32 0.55 2.01
CA PRO A 42 -7.32 0.70 3.05
C PRO A 42 -6.92 -0.64 3.68
N VAL A 43 -5.72 -0.70 4.25
CA VAL A 43 -5.26 -1.85 5.03
C VAL A 43 -4.84 -1.42 6.43
N GLY A 44 -4.84 -2.40 7.33
CA GLY A 44 -4.52 -2.19 8.74
C GLY A 44 -5.67 -1.57 9.52
N SER A 45 -5.86 -2.05 10.75
CA SER A 45 -6.99 -1.63 11.59
C SER A 45 -6.86 -0.18 12.06
N VAL A 46 -5.66 0.27 12.44
CA VAL A 46 -5.43 1.58 13.04
C VAL A 46 -5.62 2.69 12.00
N GLY A 47 -4.92 2.63 10.87
CA GLY A 47 -5.10 3.65 9.82
C GLY A 47 -6.53 3.68 9.26
N THR A 48 -7.17 2.52 9.09
CA THR A 48 -8.55 2.44 8.59
C THR A 48 -9.54 3.03 9.59
N SER A 49 -9.44 2.71 10.89
CA SER A 49 -10.31 3.26 11.94
C SER A 49 -10.18 4.77 12.12
N LEU A 50 -8.98 5.32 11.84
CA LEU A 50 -8.71 6.75 11.88
C LEU A 50 -9.05 7.48 10.57
N GLY A 51 -9.61 6.78 9.58
CA GLY A 51 -9.95 7.34 8.28
C GLY A 51 -8.74 7.92 7.54
N GLY A 52 -7.55 7.38 7.78
CA GLY A 52 -6.31 7.90 7.20
C GLY A 52 -5.80 9.21 7.78
N SER A 53 -6.32 9.69 8.92
CA SER A 53 -5.81 10.91 9.55
C SER A 53 -4.40 10.76 10.16
N ASN A 54 -3.89 9.53 10.30
CA ASN A 54 -2.60 9.22 10.91
C ASN A 54 -1.39 9.34 9.97
N LEU A 55 -1.54 9.84 8.74
CA LEU A 55 -0.48 9.89 7.71
C LEU A 55 0.86 10.48 8.18
N SER A 56 0.84 11.49 9.06
CA SER A 56 2.05 12.16 9.54
C SER A 56 2.76 11.42 10.68
N TYR A 57 2.06 10.53 11.40
CA TYR A 57 2.59 9.85 12.58
C TYR A 57 2.67 8.32 12.44
N VAL A 58 2.09 7.73 11.40
CA VAL A 58 2.08 6.29 11.17
C VAL A 58 3.51 5.69 11.22
N THR A 59 3.62 4.51 11.82
CA THR A 59 4.88 3.77 12.02
C THR A 59 4.69 2.28 11.84
N GLY A 60 5.82 1.56 11.74
CA GLY A 60 5.82 0.10 11.67
C GLY A 60 5.31 -0.39 10.31
N ILE A 61 4.85 -1.64 10.28
CA ILE A 61 4.33 -2.27 9.05
C ILE A 61 3.14 -1.50 8.46
N ASP A 62 2.27 -0.92 9.29
CA ASP A 62 1.07 -0.20 8.84
C ASP A 62 1.42 1.05 7.99
N ALA A 63 2.63 1.60 8.20
CA ALA A 63 3.14 2.70 7.39
C ALA A 63 3.33 2.33 5.91
N MET A 64 3.44 1.04 5.55
CA MET A 64 3.69 0.60 4.16
C MET A 64 2.59 1.06 3.20
N PHE A 65 1.34 1.07 3.66
CA PHE A 65 0.21 1.52 2.86
C PHE A 65 -0.06 3.02 3.02
N TRP A 66 0.00 3.54 4.25
CA TRP A 66 -0.42 4.91 4.54
C TRP A 66 0.66 5.95 4.20
N ASN A 67 1.89 5.77 4.68
CA ASN A 67 3.01 6.66 4.41
C ASN A 67 4.34 5.91 4.58
N PRO A 68 4.98 5.45 3.50
CA PRO A 68 6.20 4.64 3.58
C PRO A 68 7.36 5.29 4.36
N ALA A 69 7.39 6.62 4.50
CA ALA A 69 8.39 7.30 5.33
C ALA A 69 8.31 6.89 6.81
N GLY A 70 7.13 6.46 7.28
CA GLY A 70 6.93 5.93 8.62
C GLY A 70 7.66 4.61 8.89
N LEU A 71 8.03 3.84 7.85
CA LEU A 71 8.85 2.64 8.02
C LEU A 71 10.26 2.96 8.47
N ALA A 72 10.81 4.13 8.14
CA ALA A 72 12.15 4.49 8.61
C ALA A 72 12.24 4.62 10.15
N ARG A 73 11.10 4.64 10.85
CA ARG A 73 11.01 4.65 12.31
C ARG A 73 11.02 3.25 12.94
N LEU A 74 11.10 2.20 12.13
CA LEU A 74 11.27 0.83 12.59
C LEU A 74 12.63 0.71 13.30
N ASN A 75 12.66 0.08 14.48
CA ASN A 75 13.90 -0.01 15.25
C ASN A 75 14.90 -0.93 14.53
N SER A 76 16.17 -0.50 14.43
CA SER A 76 17.21 -1.17 13.63
C SER A 76 17.59 -2.59 14.04
N SER A 77 16.99 -3.13 15.10
CA SER A 77 17.25 -4.48 15.61
C SER A 77 16.04 -5.41 15.52
N THR A 78 14.96 -4.99 14.86
CA THR A 78 13.70 -5.73 14.86
C THR A 78 13.17 -5.88 13.44
N ALA A 79 12.78 -7.10 13.07
CA ALA A 79 11.91 -7.34 11.94
C ALA A 79 10.47 -7.35 12.43
N GLU A 80 9.58 -6.65 11.74
CA GLU A 80 8.14 -6.68 12.00
C GLU A 80 7.42 -7.46 10.92
N VAL A 81 6.31 -8.10 11.30
CA VAL A 81 5.39 -8.76 10.39
C VAL A 81 3.97 -8.44 10.79
N MET A 82 3.08 -8.31 9.80
CA MET A 82 1.65 -8.06 10.02
C MET A 82 0.83 -8.98 9.14
N PHE A 83 -0.20 -9.56 9.75
CA PHE A 83 -1.29 -10.22 9.06
C PHE A 83 -2.58 -9.49 9.39
N SER A 84 -3.39 -9.20 8.37
CA SER A 84 -4.67 -8.50 8.54
C SER A 84 -5.71 -9.14 7.63
N HIS A 85 -6.89 -9.35 8.20
CA HIS A 85 -8.09 -9.80 7.52
C HIS A 85 -9.15 -8.70 7.61
N MET A 86 -9.78 -8.36 6.49
CA MET A 86 -10.84 -7.36 6.43
C MET A 86 -12.05 -7.95 5.71
N ASN A 87 -13.21 -7.88 6.37
CA ASN A 87 -14.51 -8.07 5.71
C ASN A 87 -14.92 -6.73 5.09
N TYR A 88 -15.23 -6.76 3.80
CA TYR A 88 -15.68 -5.62 3.04
C TYR A 88 -17.17 -5.78 2.70
N PHE A 89 -17.75 -4.83 1.98
CA PHE A 89 -19.18 -4.90 1.68
C PHE A 89 -19.51 -6.09 0.76
N ALA A 90 -20.75 -6.57 0.78
CA ALA A 90 -21.24 -7.68 -0.05
C ALA A 90 -20.40 -8.97 0.07
N ASP A 91 -20.05 -9.36 1.30
CA ASP A 91 -19.28 -10.58 1.64
C ASP A 91 -17.89 -10.71 0.98
N MET A 92 -17.41 -9.62 0.39
CA MET A 92 -16.05 -9.52 -0.11
C MET A 92 -15.05 -9.53 1.05
N ASN A 93 -13.89 -10.12 0.83
CA ASN A 93 -12.84 -10.17 1.83
C ASN A 93 -11.47 -9.79 1.27
N MET A 94 -10.64 -9.21 2.12
CA MET A 94 -9.26 -8.87 1.81
C MET A 94 -8.31 -9.47 2.85
N GLN A 95 -7.28 -10.15 2.35
CA GLN A 95 -6.17 -10.63 3.13
C GLN A 95 -4.93 -9.79 2.84
N TYR A 96 -4.25 -9.37 3.89
CA TYR A 96 -3.02 -8.60 3.81
C TYR A 96 -1.94 -9.27 4.65
N PHE A 97 -0.78 -9.50 4.04
CA PHE A 97 0.42 -9.97 4.72
C PHE A 97 1.57 -9.05 4.37
N ALA A 98 2.32 -8.59 5.36
CA ALA A 98 3.50 -7.77 5.12
C ALA A 98 4.60 -8.02 6.16
N GLY A 99 5.83 -7.79 5.73
CA GLY A 99 7.02 -7.89 6.56
C GLY A 99 7.99 -6.77 6.22
N ALA A 100 8.68 -6.26 7.22
CA ALA A 100 9.72 -5.25 7.05
C ALA A 100 10.86 -5.44 8.05
N SER A 101 12.07 -5.11 7.64
CA SER A 101 13.27 -5.19 8.46
C SER A 101 14.24 -4.07 8.08
N ASP A 102 14.95 -3.55 9.08
CA ASP A 102 16.12 -2.71 8.84
C ASP A 102 17.30 -3.57 8.35
N ILE A 103 17.97 -3.11 7.30
CA ILE A 103 19.17 -3.73 6.72
C ILE A 103 20.45 -2.94 7.02
N GLY A 104 20.39 -1.96 7.94
CA GLY A 104 21.50 -1.11 8.38
C GLY A 104 21.73 0.12 7.51
N LEU A 105 21.25 0.12 6.27
CA LEU A 105 21.24 1.29 5.36
C LEU A 105 19.84 1.94 5.26
N GLY A 106 18.83 1.32 5.85
CA GLY A 106 17.43 1.69 5.74
C GLY A 106 16.52 0.49 5.91
N VAL A 107 15.21 0.73 5.88
CA VAL A 107 14.20 -0.31 6.07
C VAL A 107 13.70 -0.79 4.73
N VAL A 108 13.70 -2.11 4.55
CA VAL A 108 13.08 -2.77 3.40
C VAL A 108 11.87 -3.55 3.87
N GLY A 109 10.79 -3.50 3.08
CA GLY A 109 9.58 -4.24 3.37
C GLY A 109 8.88 -4.70 2.11
N ALA A 110 8.13 -5.79 2.24
CA ALA A 110 7.32 -6.35 1.17
C ALA A 110 5.92 -6.67 1.72
N SER A 111 4.91 -6.48 0.89
CA SER A 111 3.52 -6.77 1.22
C SER A 111 2.83 -7.50 0.10
N ILE A 112 1.97 -8.44 0.45
CA ILE A 112 1.10 -9.19 -0.43
C ILE A 112 -0.34 -8.90 -0.02
N ARG A 113 -1.18 -8.60 -1.01
CA ARG A 113 -2.61 -8.36 -0.83
C ARG A 113 -3.35 -9.35 -1.71
N SER A 114 -4.35 -10.01 -1.13
CA SER A 114 -5.30 -10.84 -1.87
C SER A 114 -6.69 -10.30 -1.62
N PHE A 115 -7.40 -10.01 -2.71
CA PHE A 115 -8.78 -9.53 -2.67
C PHE A 115 -9.67 -10.62 -3.27
N ASN A 116 -10.75 -10.95 -2.58
CA ASN A 116 -11.72 -11.95 -3.00
C ASN A 116 -13.11 -11.33 -2.98
N ILE A 117 -13.76 -11.32 -4.15
CA ILE A 117 -15.09 -10.74 -4.35
C ILE A 117 -16.19 -11.71 -3.85
N GLY A 118 -15.88 -13.00 -3.72
CA GLY A 118 -16.84 -14.02 -3.33
C GLY A 118 -17.74 -14.45 -4.49
N GLU A 119 -18.86 -15.08 -4.14
CA GLU A 119 -19.85 -15.60 -5.08
C GLU A 119 -20.91 -14.54 -5.38
N ILE A 120 -21.11 -14.25 -6.66
CA ILE A 120 -22.16 -13.34 -7.12
C ILE A 120 -23.22 -14.16 -7.85
N LEU A 121 -24.50 -13.93 -7.51
CA LEU A 121 -25.62 -14.52 -8.24
C LEU A 121 -25.65 -13.99 -9.68
N GLU A 122 -25.75 -14.90 -10.64
CA GLU A 122 -25.97 -14.50 -12.03
C GLU A 122 -27.42 -14.05 -12.21
N THR A 123 -27.60 -12.81 -12.70
CA THR A 123 -28.94 -12.23 -12.97
C THR A 123 -29.06 -11.87 -14.44
N THR A 124 -30.24 -12.07 -15.02
CA THR A 124 -30.54 -11.66 -16.41
C THR A 124 -31.77 -10.76 -16.44
N GLU A 125 -32.00 -10.06 -17.56
CA GLU A 125 -33.20 -9.21 -17.73
C GLU A 125 -34.51 -9.96 -17.51
N LEU A 126 -34.54 -11.26 -17.84
CA LEU A 126 -35.72 -12.12 -17.64
C LEU A 126 -35.78 -12.72 -16.23
N GLN A 127 -34.65 -12.78 -15.52
CA GLN A 127 -34.52 -13.38 -14.18
C GLN A 127 -33.67 -12.47 -13.28
N PRO A 128 -34.24 -11.35 -12.78
CA PRO A 128 -33.53 -10.40 -11.94
C PRO A 128 -33.25 -10.93 -10.53
N GLU A 129 -34.02 -11.90 -10.05
CA GLU A 129 -33.83 -12.57 -8.75
C GLU A 129 -32.78 -13.69 -8.79
N GLY A 130 -32.15 -13.91 -9.93
CA GLY A 130 -31.11 -14.92 -10.13
C GLY A 130 -31.53 -16.08 -11.03
N THR A 131 -30.58 -16.60 -11.79
CA THR A 131 -30.72 -17.78 -12.66
C THR A 131 -30.52 -19.10 -11.91
N GLY A 132 -30.14 -19.06 -10.62
CA GLY A 132 -29.78 -20.22 -9.80
C GLY A 132 -28.32 -20.66 -9.95
N THR A 133 -27.52 -19.90 -10.72
CA THR A 133 -26.08 -20.07 -10.91
C THR A 133 -25.34 -18.93 -10.20
N VAL A 134 -24.11 -19.23 -9.76
CA VAL A 134 -23.18 -18.26 -9.16
C VAL A 134 -21.94 -18.13 -10.03
N PHE A 135 -21.34 -16.95 -10.07
CA PHE A 135 -20.04 -16.73 -10.67
C PHE A 135 -19.06 -16.15 -9.63
N GLN A 136 -17.79 -16.52 -9.77
CA GLN A 136 -16.67 -15.99 -8.99
C GLN A 136 -15.70 -15.33 -9.97
N PRO A 137 -15.56 -13.99 -9.95
CA PRO A 137 -14.63 -13.25 -10.82
C PRO A 137 -13.16 -13.38 -10.41
#